data_AF-A0A3S3UW00-F1
#
_entry.id   AF-A0A3S3UW00-F1
#
_cell.length_a   1.000
_cell.length_b   1.000
_cell.length_c   1.000
_cell.angle_alpha   90.00
_cell.angle_beta   90.00
_cell.angle_gamma   90.00
#
_symmetry.space_group_name_H-M   'P 1'
#
loop_
_entity.id
_entity.type
_entity.pdbx_description
1 polymer ?
#
loop_
_entity_poly.entity_id
_entity_poly.type
_entity_poly.pdbx_seq_one_letter_code
_entity_poly.pdbx_strand_id
1 'polypeptide(L)'
;MPTLDELEKRYPALFVNRPYVAVGPAWIDLLARLCADLTAAGTPPPRLLEVKQKYTDLQICFAGGTEKHEELIRRYEREADTICPFCGDLPCRENDCGYCRMTTQ
;
A
#
# COMPACT_ATOMS: atom_id res chain seq x y z
N MET A 1 14.43 1.11 -1.27
CA MET A 1 13.00 0.89 -1.51
C MET A 1 12.86 -0.13 -2.62
N PRO A 2 12.11 -1.22 -2.43
CA PRO A 2 11.79 -2.13 -3.52
C PRO A 2 10.90 -1.41 -4.56
N THR A 3 10.89 -1.92 -5.78
CA THR A 3 9.95 -1.55 -6.84
C THR A 3 8.71 -2.44 -6.79
N LEU A 4 7.62 -2.02 -7.44
CA LEU A 4 6.41 -2.85 -7.55
C LEU A 4 6.74 -4.21 -8.21
N ASP A 5 7.54 -4.20 -9.27
CA ASP A 5 7.98 -5.43 -9.95
C ASP A 5 8.77 -6.38 -9.03
N GLU A 6 9.58 -5.84 -8.11
CA GLU A 6 10.28 -6.64 -7.11
C GLU A 6 9.32 -7.23 -6.08
N LEU A 7 8.26 -6.51 -5.69
CA LEU A 7 7.21 -7.02 -4.81
C LEU A 7 6.39 -8.13 -5.48
N GLU A 8 6.00 -7.95 -6.75
CA GLU A 8 5.30 -8.96 -7.53
C GLU A 8 6.11 -10.27 -7.62
N LYS A 9 7.42 -10.15 -7.89
CA LYS A 9 8.32 -11.32 -7.96
C LYS A 9 8.51 -11.99 -6.60
N ARG A 10 8.56 -11.22 -5.52
CA ARG A 10 8.81 -11.72 -4.17
C ARG A 10 7.58 -12.36 -3.53
N TYR A 11 6.38 -11.87 -3.85
CA TYR A 11 5.12 -12.32 -3.25
C TYR A 11 4.08 -12.74 -4.32
N PRO A 12 4.40 -13.69 -5.22
CA PRO A 12 3.56 -13.98 -6.39
C PRO A 12 2.13 -14.42 -6.04
N ALA A 13 1.91 -15.03 -4.87
CA ALA A 13 0.59 -15.44 -4.39
C ALA A 13 -0.35 -14.25 -4.08
N LEU A 14 0.22 -13.09 -3.71
CA LEU A 14 -0.55 -11.86 -3.48
C LEU A 14 -0.94 -11.17 -4.80
N PHE A 15 -0.09 -11.27 -5.84
CA PHE A 15 -0.23 -10.55 -7.11
C PHE A 15 -0.77 -11.42 -8.25
N VAL A 16 -1.61 -12.41 -7.92
CA VAL A 16 -2.24 -13.30 -8.90
C VAL A 16 -3.05 -12.48 -9.92
N ASN A 17 -2.90 -12.80 -11.20
CA ASN A 17 -3.55 -12.10 -12.33
C ASN A 17 -3.19 -10.62 -12.50
N ARG A 18 -2.09 -10.15 -11.86
CA ARG A 18 -1.64 -8.75 -11.87
C ARG A 18 -2.73 -7.77 -11.41
N PRO A 19 -2.82 -7.47 -10.10
CA PRO A 19 -3.78 -6.49 -9.59
C PRO A 19 -3.56 -5.11 -10.22
N TYR A 20 -4.63 -4.31 -10.26
CA TYR A 20 -4.50 -2.91 -10.63
C TYR A 20 -3.82 -2.14 -9.50
N VAL A 21 -2.63 -1.60 -9.75
CA VAL A 21 -1.87 -0.81 -8.78
C VAL A 21 -1.70 0.62 -9.29
N ALA A 22 -2.33 1.57 -8.60
CA ALA A 22 -2.30 3.00 -8.92
C ALA A 22 -2.02 3.80 -7.64
N VAL A 23 -0.79 3.67 -7.14
CA VAL A 23 -0.30 4.40 -5.96
C VAL A 23 1.01 5.11 -6.28
N GLY A 24 1.28 6.19 -5.57
CA GLY A 24 2.55 6.90 -5.67
C GLY A 24 3.72 6.07 -5.13
N PRO A 25 4.97 6.41 -5.53
CA PRO A 25 6.19 5.74 -5.05
C PRO A 25 6.34 5.82 -3.52
N ALA A 26 5.76 6.86 -2.91
CA ALA A 26 5.66 7.09 -1.47
C ALA A 26 5.09 5.90 -0.67
N TRP A 27 4.22 5.09 -1.27
CA TRP A 27 3.55 3.99 -0.58
C TRP A 27 4.16 2.62 -0.87
N ILE A 28 5.22 2.53 -1.69
CA ILE A 28 5.80 1.23 -2.05
C ILE A 28 6.44 0.53 -0.84
N ASP A 29 7.10 1.28 0.05
CA ASP A 29 7.65 0.72 1.30
C ASP A 29 6.54 0.25 2.26
N LEU A 30 5.41 0.95 2.28
CA LEU A 30 4.22 0.53 3.03
C LEU A 30 3.67 -0.79 2.46
N LEU A 31 3.55 -0.91 1.14
CA LEU A 31 3.12 -2.13 0.47
C LEU A 31 4.09 -3.29 0.69
N ALA A 32 5.40 -3.03 0.72
CA ALA A 32 6.40 -4.05 1.01
C ALA A 32 6.20 -4.66 2.41
N ARG A 33 5.94 -3.83 3.42
CA ARG A 33 5.65 -4.27 4.79
C ARG A 33 4.32 -5.02 4.87
N LEU A 34 3.27 -4.52 4.21
CA LEU A 34 1.99 -5.23 4.12
C LEU A 34 2.16 -6.63 3.49
N CYS A 35 2.89 -6.76 2.38
CA CYS A 35 3.09 -8.05 1.72
C CYS A 35 3.80 -9.06 2.62
N ALA A 36 4.80 -8.61 3.38
CA ALA A 36 5.49 -9.43 4.35
C ALA A 36 4.54 -9.91 5.46
N ASP A 37 3.77 -9.00 6.04
CA ASP A 37 2.83 -9.30 7.13
C ASP A 37 1.70 -10.22 6.68
N LEU A 38 1.13 -10.01 5.49
CA LEU A 38 0.11 -10.89 4.93
C LEU A 38 0.64 -12.30 4.68
N THR A 39 1.86 -12.42 4.17
CA THR A 39 2.49 -13.73 3.93
C THR A 39 2.78 -14.45 5.26
N ALA A 40 3.18 -13.71 6.29
CA ALA A 40 3.44 -14.26 7.63
C ALA A 40 2.14 -14.59 8.40
N ALA A 41 1.01 -13.97 8.06
CA ALA A 41 -0.25 -14.14 8.76
C ALA A 41 -0.93 -15.48 8.50
N GLY A 42 -0.66 -16.12 7.37
CA GLY A 42 -1.14 -17.48 7.08
C GLY A 42 -1.10 -17.85 5.59
N THR A 43 -1.44 -19.11 5.30
CA THR A 43 -1.51 -19.66 3.93
C THR A 43 -2.87 -20.31 3.64
N PRO A 44 -3.45 -20.10 2.45
CA PRO A 44 -2.97 -19.19 1.40
C PRO A 44 -3.20 -17.72 1.80
N PRO A 45 -2.28 -16.81 1.43
CA PRO A 45 -2.49 -15.38 1.66
C PRO A 45 -3.60 -14.85 0.73
N PRO A 46 -4.22 -13.69 1.04
CA PRO A 46 -5.24 -13.10 0.19
C PRO A 46 -4.65 -12.67 -1.16
N ARG A 47 -5.47 -12.70 -2.21
CA ARG A 47 -5.10 -12.14 -3.50
C ARG A 47 -5.47 -10.68 -3.54
N LEU A 48 -4.53 -9.81 -3.87
CA LEU A 48 -4.81 -8.40 -4.14
C LEU A 48 -5.53 -8.29 -5.48
N LEU A 49 -6.53 -7.42 -5.55
CA LEU A 49 -7.30 -7.14 -6.77
C LEU A 49 -7.02 -5.72 -7.26
N GLU A 50 -7.09 -4.76 -6.34
CA GLU A 50 -6.78 -3.36 -6.61
C GLU A 50 -6.05 -2.75 -5.41
N VAL A 51 -5.05 -1.92 -5.68
CA VAL A 51 -4.34 -1.12 -4.69
C VAL A 51 -4.24 0.28 -5.28
N LYS A 52 -5.03 1.22 -4.78
CA LYS A 52 -5.12 2.57 -5.37
C LYS A 52 -5.18 3.66 -4.34
N GLN A 53 -4.65 4.83 -4.71
CA GLN A 53 -4.92 6.06 -4.01
C GLN A 53 -6.33 6.54 -4.37
N LYS A 54 -7.16 6.75 -3.35
CA LYS A 54 -8.48 7.36 -3.47
C LYS A 54 -8.49 8.64 -2.65
N TYR A 55 -8.42 9.78 -3.34
CA TYR A 55 -8.19 11.09 -2.73
C TYR A 55 -6.84 11.12 -2.00
N THR A 56 -6.84 11.13 -0.68
CA THR A 56 -5.64 11.08 0.19
C THR A 56 -5.36 9.70 0.76
N ASP A 57 -6.28 8.75 0.57
CA ASP A 57 -6.30 7.51 1.33
C ASP A 57 -5.89 6.32 0.47
N LEU A 58 -5.28 5.32 1.10
CA LEU A 58 -4.97 4.05 0.45
C LEU A 58 -6.18 3.12 0.52
N GLN A 59 -6.59 2.59 -0.63
CA GLN A 59 -7.63 1.57 -0.71
C GLN A 59 -7.05 0.26 -1.28
N ILE A 60 -7.33 -0.85 -0.58
CA ILE A 60 -6.88 -2.18 -0.94
C ILE A 60 -8.08 -3.12 -1.08
N CYS A 61 -8.39 -3.51 -2.30
CA CYS A 61 -9.37 -4.54 -2.60
C CYS A 61 -8.66 -5.90 -2.68
N PHE A 62 -9.21 -6.93 -2.02
CA PHE A 62 -8.62 -8.26 -1.99
C PHE A 62 -9.68 -9.36 -2.02
N ALA A 63 -9.26 -10.59 -2.31
CA ALA A 63 -10.11 -11.79 -2.29
C ALA A 63 -9.44 -12.96 -1.57
N GLY A 64 -10.21 -13.67 -0.75
CA GLY A 64 -9.71 -14.76 0.10
C GLY A 64 -9.03 -14.23 1.36
N GLY A 65 -8.17 -15.06 1.97
CA GLY A 65 -7.54 -14.75 3.25
C GLY A 65 -8.44 -15.07 4.44
N THR A 66 -8.04 -14.55 5.60
CA THR A 66 -8.72 -14.76 6.90
C THR A 66 -9.02 -13.40 7.53
N GLU A 67 -9.80 -13.39 8.61
CA GLU A 67 -10.09 -12.18 9.39
C GLU A 67 -8.81 -11.43 9.80
N LYS A 68 -7.76 -12.15 10.19
CA LYS A 68 -6.44 -11.57 10.50
C LYS A 68 -5.82 -10.83 9.31
N HIS A 69 -6.01 -11.31 8.09
CA HIS A 69 -5.52 -10.63 6.90
C HIS A 69 -6.30 -9.34 6.63
N GLU A 70 -7.62 -9.36 6.84
CA GLU A 70 -8.47 -8.17 6.73
C GLU A 70 -8.06 -7.11 7.77
N GLU A 71 -7.82 -7.50 9.02
CA GLU A 71 -7.35 -6.61 10.07
C GLU A 71 -6.01 -5.94 9.73
N LEU A 72 -5.08 -6.72 9.16
CA LEU A 72 -3.80 -6.21 8.67
C LEU A 72 -4.01 -5.19 7.56
N ILE A 73 -4.81 -5.52 6.55
CA ILE A 73 -5.09 -4.60 5.43
C ILE A 73 -5.67 -3.28 5.96
N ARG A 74 -6.70 -3.34 6.81
CA ARG A 74 -7.32 -2.15 7.40
C ARG A 74 -6.33 -1.33 8.24
N ARG A 75 -5.39 -1.99 8.92
CA ARG A 75 -4.33 -1.31 9.68
C ARG A 75 -3.40 -0.53 8.73
N TYR A 76 -2.99 -1.15 7.63
CA TYR A 76 -2.10 -0.51 6.65
C TYR A 76 -2.80 0.61 5.87
N GLU A 77 -4.09 0.49 5.56
CA GLU A 77 -4.88 1.59 5.00
C GLU A 77 -4.87 2.80 5.96
N ARG A 78 -5.13 2.60 7.25
CA ARG A 78 -5.05 3.69 8.26
C ARG A 78 -3.64 4.25 8.46
N GLU A 79 -2.60 3.43 8.31
CA GLU A 79 -1.22 3.91 8.40
C GLU A 79 -0.89 4.81 7.20
N ALA A 80 -1.42 4.51 6.02
CA ALA A 80 -1.27 5.35 4.84
C ALA A 80 -1.83 6.76 5.05
N ASP A 81 -2.91 6.93 5.81
CA ASP A 81 -3.49 8.26 6.14
C ASP A 81 -2.51 9.18 6.88
N THR A 82 -1.49 8.60 7.51
CA THR A 82 -0.44 9.36 8.20
C THR A 82 0.74 9.71 7.29
N ILE A 83 0.86 9.02 6.14
CA ILE A 83 1.95 9.18 5.17
C ILE A 83 1.48 10.13 4.08
N CYS A 84 2.28 11.16 3.79
CA CYS A 84 1.96 12.02 2.67
C CYS A 84 1.98 11.24 1.34
N PRO A 85 0.93 11.31 0.52
CA PRO A 85 0.86 10.58 -0.74
C PRO A 85 1.86 11.09 -1.80
N PHE A 86 2.38 12.30 -1.62
CA PHE A 86 3.35 12.92 -2.54
C PHE A 86 4.79 12.68 -2.11
N CYS A 87 5.09 12.93 -0.82
CA CYS A 87 6.45 12.97 -0.29
C CYS A 87 6.88 11.62 0.33
N GLY A 88 5.94 10.80 0.84
CA GLY A 88 6.24 9.52 1.52
C GLY A 88 6.77 9.63 2.95
N ASP A 89 7.12 10.84 3.41
CA ASP A 89 7.63 11.07 4.76
C ASP A 89 6.55 11.38 5.80
N LEU A 90 6.85 11.01 7.04
CA LEU A 90 6.09 11.26 8.26
C LEU A 90 6.83 12.27 9.15
N PRO A 91 6.16 13.27 9.78
CA PRO A 91 4.82 13.78 9.54
C PRO A 91 4.88 15.00 8.59
N CYS A 92 4.68 14.77 7.29
CA CYS A 92 4.59 15.82 6.27
C CYS A 92 3.09 16.11 6.05
N ARG A 93 2.47 16.93 6.94
CA ARG A 93 1.10 17.45 6.68
C ARG A 93 1.15 18.30 5.41
N GLU A 94 0.05 18.31 4.65
CA GLU A 94 -0.13 18.90 3.30
C GLU A 94 0.55 20.27 3.04
N ASN A 95 0.93 21.04 4.07
CA ASN A 95 1.52 22.38 3.96
C ASN A 95 2.97 22.54 4.47
N ASP A 96 3.60 21.47 4.99
CA ASP A 96 4.95 21.54 5.60
C ASP A 96 6.09 21.04 4.70
N CYS A 97 5.78 20.34 3.61
CA CYS A 97 6.79 19.84 2.69
C CYS A 97 6.89 20.72 1.42
N GLY A 98 8.11 21.09 1.03
CA GLY A 98 8.39 21.87 -0.18
C GLY A 98 7.86 21.21 -1.47
N TYR A 99 7.73 19.87 -1.49
CA TYR A 99 7.16 19.12 -2.60
C TYR A 99 5.62 19.24 -2.66
N CYS A 100 4.93 19.23 -1.51
CA CYS A 100 3.47 19.41 -1.42
C CYS A 100 3.03 20.84 -1.79
N ARG A 101 3.85 21.85 -1.46
CA ARG A 101 3.55 23.26 -1.81
C ARG A 101 3.57 23.55 -3.31
N MET A 102 4.28 22.75 -4.10
CA MET A 102 4.41 23.00 -5.55
C MET A 102 3.23 22.46 -6.37
N THR A 103 2.43 21.55 -5.81
CA THR A 103 1.33 20.88 -6.53
C THR A 103 -0.05 21.50 -6.29
N THR A 104 -0.16 22.57 -5.50
CA THR A 104 -1.43 23.26 -5.18
C THR A 104 -1.67 24.52 -6.04
N GLN A 105 -1.29 24.51 -7.32
CA GLN A 105 -1.66 25.57 -8.28
C GLN A 105 -2.78 25.14 -9.22
#